data_AF-A0A9X3D951-F1
#
_entry.id   AF-A0A9X3D951-F1
#
_cell.length_a   1.000
_cell.length_b   1.000
_cell.length_c   1.000
_cell.angle_alpha   90.00
_cell.angle_beta   90.00
_cell.angle_gamma   90.00
#
_symmetry.space_group_name_H-M   'P 1'
#
loop_
_entity.id
_entity.type
_entity.pdbx_description
1 polymer ?
#
loop_
_entity_poly.entity_id
_entity_poly.type
_entity_poly.pdbx_seq_one_letter_code
_entity_poly.pdbx_strand_id
1 'polypeptide(L)'
;LGALANIVADIAYTDPAGAWSFTAAGLLNSFVLQMFGLLLGFGFAALILNTPGAIVAYFALPTALMLLTELVPWFGDNVGQWLDPGSTNAPFQSGDWATGGEWARLIVSAMVWIAIPLTLGVIRVLRSEVK
;
A
#
# COMPACT_ATOMS: atom_id res chain seq x y z
N LEU A 1 19.37 -6.56 -10.81
CA LEU A 1 20.85 -6.49 -10.80
C LEU A 1 21.41 -6.38 -9.38
N GLY A 2 21.00 -5.41 -8.56
CA GLY A 2 21.48 -5.27 -7.18
C GLY A 2 21.25 -6.48 -6.26
N ALA A 3 20.06 -7.09 -6.27
CA ALA A 3 19.77 -8.27 -5.45
C ALA A 3 20.64 -9.50 -5.80
N LEU A 4 20.87 -9.72 -7.10
CA LEU A 4 21.76 -10.80 -7.58
C LEU A 4 23.22 -10.50 -7.23
N ALA A 5 23.65 -9.24 -7.33
CA ALA A 5 25.00 -8.83 -6.95
C ALA A 5 25.25 -9.03 -5.44
N ASN A 6 24.26 -8.79 -4.59
CA ASN A 6 24.37 -9.08 -3.14
C ASN A 6 24.49 -10.57 -2.85
N ILE A 7 23.69 -11.44 -3.51
CA ILE A 7 23.81 -12.90 -3.34
C ILE A 7 25.22 -13.37 -3.75
N VAL A 8 25.74 -12.87 -4.87
CA VAL A 8 27.09 -13.22 -5.33
C VAL A 8 28.17 -12.68 -4.37
N ALA A 9 28.01 -11.46 -3.85
CA ALA A 9 28.93 -10.87 -2.89
C ALA A 9 28.95 -11.63 -1.55
N ASP A 10 27.80 -12.08 -1.06
CA ASP A 10 27.66 -12.87 0.17
C ASP A 10 28.32 -14.26 0.06
N ILE A 11 28.27 -14.88 -1.12
CA ILE A 11 28.99 -16.13 -1.41
C ILE A 11 30.50 -15.89 -1.56
N ALA A 12 30.91 -14.76 -2.12
CA ALA A 12 32.30 -14.45 -2.46
C ALA A 12 33.09 -13.80 -1.32
N TYR A 13 32.44 -13.15 -0.36
CA TYR A 13 33.06 -12.38 0.71
C TYR A 13 32.34 -12.61 2.04
N THR A 14 33.09 -12.84 3.11
CA THR A 14 32.56 -13.15 4.45
C THR A 14 31.94 -11.94 5.16
N ASP A 15 32.29 -10.73 4.75
CA ASP A 15 31.71 -9.46 5.24
C ASP A 15 31.81 -8.39 4.13
N PRO A 16 30.89 -8.40 3.15
CA PRO A 16 30.92 -7.45 2.05
C PRO A 16 30.54 -6.06 2.58
N ALA A 17 31.48 -5.11 2.53
CA ALA A 17 31.19 -3.71 2.84
C ALA A 17 30.04 -3.19 1.94
N GLY A 18 28.87 -2.92 2.54
CA GLY A 18 27.66 -2.52 1.84
C GLY A 18 26.64 -3.64 1.57
N ALA A 19 26.75 -4.80 2.24
CA ALA A 19 25.75 -5.86 2.17
C ALA A 19 24.40 -5.38 2.70
N TRP A 20 23.40 -5.29 1.81
CA TRP A 20 22.01 -5.09 2.20
C TRP A 20 21.38 -6.46 2.42
N SER A 21 20.97 -6.75 3.66
CA SER A 21 20.26 -7.98 3.99
C SER A 21 18.78 -7.86 3.60
N PHE A 22 18.28 -8.83 2.84
CA PHE A 22 16.85 -8.96 2.55
C PHE A 22 16.31 -10.16 3.32
N THR A 23 15.35 -9.92 4.22
CA THR A 23 14.58 -11.02 4.80
C THR A 23 13.48 -11.44 3.82
N ALA A 24 13.10 -12.72 3.84
CA ALA A 24 11.97 -13.20 3.04
C ALA A 24 10.67 -12.46 3.38
N ALA A 25 10.46 -12.16 4.66
CA ALA A 25 9.34 -11.34 5.13
C ALA A 25 9.40 -9.92 4.55
N GLY A 26 10.55 -9.26 4.60
CA GLY A 26 10.72 -7.91 4.03
C GLY A 26 10.48 -7.85 2.52
N LEU A 27 10.87 -8.89 1.78
CA LEU A 27 10.56 -8.99 0.34
C LEU A 27 9.05 -9.13 0.09
N LEU A 28 8.37 -10.01 0.82
CA LEU A 28 6.92 -10.17 0.70
C LEU A 28 6.20 -8.87 1.08
N ASN A 29 6.57 -8.27 2.22
CA ASN A 29 5.96 -7.05 2.70
C ASN A 29 6.14 -5.90 1.70
N SER A 30 7.35 -5.75 1.12
CA SER A 30 7.62 -4.76 0.08
C SER A 30 6.77 -5.00 -1.17
N PHE A 31 6.64 -6.25 -1.62
CA PHE A 31 5.80 -6.60 -2.75
C PHE A 31 4.32 -6.25 -2.48
N VAL A 32 3.82 -6.58 -1.29
CA VAL A 32 2.45 -6.28 -0.86
C VAL A 32 2.20 -4.78 -0.85
N LEU A 33 3.09 -3.98 -0.27
CA LEU A 33 2.98 -2.53 -0.25
C LEU A 33 3.01 -1.91 -1.64
N GLN A 34 3.87 -2.43 -2.52
CA GLN A 34 3.96 -1.95 -3.91
C GLN A 34 2.66 -2.26 -4.67
N MET A 35 2.10 -3.45 -4.49
CA MET A 35 0.81 -3.85 -5.07
C MET A 35 -0.34 -3.01 -4.51
N PHE A 36 -0.36 -2.77 -3.20
CA PHE A 36 -1.36 -1.93 -2.54
C PHE A 36 -1.36 -0.52 -3.15
N GLY A 37 -0.19 0.14 -3.21
CA GLY A 37 -0.07 1.49 -3.78
C GLY A 37 -0.46 1.55 -5.25
N LEU A 38 0.00 0.60 -6.07
CA LEU A 38 -0.36 0.54 -7.49
C LEU A 38 -1.86 0.37 -7.71
N LEU A 39 -2.48 -0.57 -6.98
CA LEU A 39 -3.92 -0.83 -7.11
C LEU A 39 -4.78 0.29 -6.53
N LEU A 40 -4.32 0.99 -5.49
CA LEU A 40 -5.00 2.17 -4.95
C LEU A 40 -5.03 3.30 -5.98
N GLY A 41 -3.89 3.61 -6.60
CA GLY A 41 -3.82 4.58 -7.70
C GLY A 41 -4.67 4.18 -8.89
N PHE A 42 -4.63 2.89 -9.26
CA PHE A 42 -5.46 2.36 -10.35
C PHE A 42 -6.96 2.44 -10.04
N GLY A 43 -7.37 2.11 -8.83
CA GLY A 43 -8.76 2.21 -8.37
C GLY A 43 -9.29 3.64 -8.47
N PHE A 44 -8.51 4.63 -8.05
CA PHE A 44 -8.90 6.04 -8.21
C PHE A 44 -8.89 6.51 -9.66
N ALA A 45 -7.92 6.11 -10.46
CA ALA A 45 -7.90 6.42 -11.89
C ALA A 45 -9.15 5.86 -12.59
N ALA A 46 -9.51 4.61 -12.31
CA ALA A 46 -10.70 3.96 -12.86
C ALA A 46 -12.00 4.63 -12.39
N LEU A 47 -12.09 5.03 -11.12
CA LEU A 47 -13.28 5.68 -10.57
C LEU A 47 -13.50 7.09 -11.15
N ILE A 48 -12.44 7.88 -11.19
CA ILE A 48 -12.51 9.32 -11.49
C ILE A 48 -12.49 9.56 -13.01
N LEU A 49 -11.84 8.68 -13.79
CA LEU A 49 -11.66 8.82 -15.24
C LEU A 49 -10.96 10.14 -15.64
N ASN A 50 -10.11 10.67 -14.75
CA ASN A 50 -9.31 11.87 -14.97
C ASN A 50 -7.96 11.71 -14.27
N THR A 51 -6.86 11.77 -15.03
CA THR A 51 -5.51 11.51 -14.52
C THR A 51 -5.07 12.53 -13.46
N PRO A 52 -5.12 13.87 -13.68
CA PRO A 52 -4.86 14.85 -12.62
C PRO A 52 -5.70 14.63 -11.36
N GLY A 53 -7.01 14.40 -11.52
CA GLY A 53 -7.93 14.20 -10.39
C GLY A 53 -7.60 12.94 -9.57
N ALA A 54 -7.22 11.86 -10.25
CA ALA A 54 -6.81 10.62 -9.60
C ALA A 54 -5.52 10.77 -8.80
N ILE A 55 -4.53 11.48 -9.34
CA ILE A 55 -3.28 11.76 -8.61
C ILE A 55 -3.56 12.58 -7.36
N VAL A 56 -4.40 13.63 -7.48
CA VAL A 56 -4.78 14.45 -6.32
C VAL A 56 -5.50 13.59 -5.27
N ALA A 57 -6.48 12.77 -5.66
CA ALA A 57 -7.19 11.89 -4.73
C ALA A 57 -6.26 10.88 -4.05
N TYR A 58 -5.32 10.28 -4.80
CA TYR A 58 -4.32 9.33 -4.32
C TYR A 58 -3.48 9.90 -3.17
N PHE A 59 -3.08 11.17 -3.23
CA PHE A 59 -2.29 11.79 -2.16
C PHE A 59 -3.16 12.46 -1.10
N ALA A 60 -4.15 13.25 -1.51
CA ALA A 60 -4.91 14.09 -0.60
C ALA A 60 -5.80 13.28 0.35
N LEU A 61 -6.47 12.23 -0.13
CA LEU A 61 -7.41 11.48 0.71
C LEU A 61 -6.70 10.66 1.80
N PRO A 62 -5.62 9.88 1.50
CA PRO A 62 -4.87 9.21 2.56
C PRO A 62 -4.22 10.19 3.53
N THR A 63 -3.67 11.30 3.03
CA THR A 63 -3.04 12.33 3.90
C THR A 63 -4.07 12.95 4.84
N ALA A 64 -5.27 13.28 4.33
CA ALA A 64 -6.33 13.83 5.17
C ALA A 64 -6.80 12.84 6.24
N LEU A 65 -6.88 11.54 5.90
CA LEU A 65 -7.26 10.52 6.87
C LEU A 65 -6.18 10.27 7.91
N MET A 66 -4.90 10.29 7.52
CA MET A 66 -3.76 10.25 8.44
C MET A 66 -3.83 11.40 9.44
N LEU A 67 -4.04 12.64 8.99
CA LEU A 67 -4.20 13.79 9.87
C LEU A 67 -5.40 13.62 10.83
N LEU A 68 -6.51 13.05 10.34
CA LEU A 68 -7.67 12.77 11.20
C LEU A 68 -7.34 11.72 12.27
N THR A 69 -6.63 10.66 11.89
CA THR A 69 -6.13 9.61 12.80
C THR A 69 -5.23 10.18 13.89
N GLU A 70 -4.33 11.10 13.54
CA GLU A 70 -3.41 11.72 14.50
C GLU A 70 -4.08 12.74 15.42
N LEU A 71 -5.01 13.54 14.88
CA LEU A 71 -5.61 14.67 15.62
C LEU A 71 -6.84 14.29 16.45
N VAL A 72 -7.51 13.16 16.14
CA VAL A 72 -8.74 12.73 16.80
C VAL A 72 -8.53 11.36 17.45
N PRO A 73 -8.22 11.30 18.77
CA PRO A 73 -7.83 10.06 19.44
C PRO A 73 -8.86 8.94 19.31
N TRP A 74 -10.15 9.24 19.52
CA TRP A 74 -11.20 8.23 19.36
C TRP A 74 -11.22 7.64 17.94
N PHE A 75 -11.02 8.47 16.92
CA PHE A 75 -10.98 8.01 15.55
C PHE A 75 -9.75 7.12 15.33
N GLY A 76 -8.56 7.57 15.74
CA GLY A 76 -7.33 6.79 15.58
C GLY A 76 -7.40 5.42 16.26
N ASP A 77 -7.86 5.39 17.51
CA ASP A 77 -7.91 4.18 18.34
C ASP A 77 -8.93 3.15 17.85
N ASN A 78 -10.03 3.58 17.22
CA ASN A 78 -11.13 2.67 16.85
C ASN A 78 -11.24 2.42 15.36
N VAL A 79 -10.93 3.43 14.53
CA VAL A 79 -11.21 3.43 13.09
C VAL A 79 -9.94 3.62 12.26
N GLY A 80 -9.08 4.56 12.64
CA GLY A 80 -7.84 4.90 11.94
C GLY A 80 -6.95 3.68 11.75
N GLN A 81 -6.78 2.86 12.79
CA GLN A 81 -6.03 1.60 12.70
C GLN A 81 -6.53 0.59 11.64
N TRP A 82 -7.74 0.75 11.10
CA TRP A 82 -8.31 -0.11 10.05
C TRP A 82 -8.42 0.58 8.69
N LEU A 83 -8.65 1.89 8.68
CA LEU A 83 -8.96 2.64 7.46
C LEU A 83 -7.82 3.53 6.99
N ASP A 84 -6.94 4.01 7.86
CA ASP A 84 -5.82 4.85 7.45
C ASP A 84 -4.74 3.98 6.75
N PRO A 85 -4.46 4.21 5.45
CA PRO A 85 -3.40 3.49 4.76
C PRO A 85 -2.02 3.67 5.40
N GLY A 86 -1.75 4.82 6.03
CA GLY A 86 -0.51 5.05 6.77
C GLY A 86 -0.36 4.07 7.93
N SER A 87 -1.38 3.99 8.77
CA SER A 87 -1.45 3.07 9.91
C SER A 87 -1.44 1.59 9.50
N THR A 88 -2.20 1.22 8.47
CA THR A 88 -2.34 -0.18 8.04
C THR A 88 -1.13 -0.72 7.26
N ASN A 89 -0.39 0.15 6.57
CA ASN A 89 0.83 -0.23 5.85
C ASN A 89 2.08 -0.23 6.75
N ALA A 90 2.07 0.47 7.88
CA ALA A 90 3.24 0.62 8.75
C ALA A 90 3.93 -0.71 9.16
N PRO A 91 3.20 -1.77 9.57
CA PRO A 91 3.83 -3.04 9.96
C PRO A 91 4.62 -3.72 8.82
N PHE A 92 4.18 -3.50 7.58
CA PHE A 92 4.77 -4.08 6.37
C PHE A 92 6.01 -3.29 5.88
N GLN A 93 6.44 -2.25 6.60
CA GLN A 93 7.70 -1.57 6.31
C GLN A 93 8.89 -2.23 7.03
N SER A 94 8.62 -3.21 7.89
CA SER A 94 9.64 -3.97 8.62
C SER A 94 10.14 -5.19 7.83
N GLY A 95 11.31 -5.69 8.25
CA GLY A 95 11.86 -6.98 7.80
C GLY A 95 11.25 -8.20 8.49
N ASP A 96 10.24 -8.01 9.34
CA ASP A 96 9.63 -9.06 10.15
C ASP A 96 8.30 -9.53 9.55
N TRP A 97 7.86 -10.72 9.95
CA TRP A 97 6.57 -11.25 9.51
C TRP A 97 5.43 -10.48 10.18
N ALA A 98 4.55 -9.91 9.35
CA ALA A 98 3.32 -9.30 9.84
C ALA A 98 2.41 -10.35 10.49
N THR A 99 1.85 -10.00 11.64
CA THR A 99 0.89 -10.79 12.41
C THR A 99 -0.46 -10.90 11.69
N GLY A 100 -1.26 -11.91 12.06
CA GLY A 100 -2.60 -12.10 11.46
C GLY A 100 -3.53 -10.87 11.64
N GLY A 101 -3.39 -10.13 12.73
CA GLY A 101 -4.14 -8.88 12.94
C GLY A 101 -3.74 -7.75 11.99
N GLU A 102 -2.45 -7.63 11.67
CA GLU A 102 -1.94 -6.64 10.73
C GLU A 102 -2.40 -6.96 9.29
N TRP A 103 -2.38 -8.24 8.91
CA TRP A 103 -2.98 -8.70 7.66
C TRP A 103 -4.48 -8.40 7.58
N ALA A 104 -5.23 -8.64 8.65
CA ALA A 104 -6.66 -8.34 8.68
C ALA A 104 -6.93 -6.85 8.45
N ARG A 105 -6.18 -5.97 9.15
CA ARG A 105 -6.28 -4.52 8.97
C ARG A 105 -5.92 -4.07 7.56
N LEU A 106 -4.84 -4.61 6.99
CA LEU A 106 -4.44 -4.31 5.61
C LEU A 106 -5.52 -4.71 4.60
N ILE A 107 -6.11 -5.90 4.76
CA ILE A 107 -7.18 -6.39 3.87
C ILE A 107 -8.42 -5.50 3.97
N VAL A 108 -8.82 -5.11 5.18
CA VAL A 108 -9.95 -4.19 5.38
C VAL A 108 -9.69 -2.84 4.71
N SER A 109 -8.49 -2.27 4.92
CA SER A 109 -8.06 -1.04 4.24
C SER A 109 -8.08 -1.20 2.72
N ALA A 110 -7.56 -2.31 2.18
CA ALA A 110 -7.57 -2.60 0.75
C ALA A 110 -9.00 -2.71 0.19
N MET A 111 -9.95 -3.30 0.92
CA MET A 111 -11.34 -3.33 0.48
C MET A 111 -11.91 -1.91 0.31
N VAL A 112 -11.61 -1.02 1.26
CA VAL A 112 -12.13 0.35 1.26
C VAL A 112 -11.46 1.22 0.20
N TRP A 113 -10.14 1.16 0.08
CA TRP A 113 -9.37 2.05 -0.78
C TRP A 113 -9.14 1.53 -2.19
N ILE A 114 -9.25 0.22 -2.39
CA ILE A 114 -8.95 -0.42 -3.68
C ILE A 114 -10.23 -1.05 -4.23
N ALA A 115 -10.82 -2.02 -3.51
CA ALA A 115 -11.91 -2.80 -4.06
C ALA A 115 -13.14 -1.93 -4.36
N ILE A 116 -13.53 -1.02 -3.45
CA ILE A 116 -14.66 -0.11 -3.66
C ILE A 116 -14.42 0.82 -4.86
N PRO A 117 -13.34 1.64 -4.91
CA PRO A 117 -13.13 2.56 -6.04
C PRO A 117 -12.98 1.82 -7.37
N LEU A 118 -12.26 0.70 -7.38
CA LEU A 118 -12.06 -0.07 -8.59
C LEU A 118 -13.38 -0.67 -9.11
N THR A 119 -14.20 -1.26 -8.24
CA THR A 119 -15.49 -1.84 -8.63
C THR A 119 -16.42 -0.76 -9.19
N LEU A 120 -16.51 0.38 -8.51
CA LEU A 120 -17.32 1.51 -8.97
C LEU A 120 -16.79 2.09 -10.29
N GLY A 121 -15.47 2.17 -10.45
CA GLY A 121 -14.82 2.61 -11.68
C GLY A 121 -15.10 1.68 -12.85
N VAL A 122 -14.97 0.37 -12.66
CA VAL A 122 -15.32 -0.65 -13.69
C VAL A 122 -16.78 -0.53 -14.08
N ILE A 123 -17.71 -0.43 -13.12
CA ILE A 123 -19.13 -0.24 -13.41
C ILE A 123 -19.36 1.04 -14.23
N ARG A 124 -18.67 2.13 -13.88
CA ARG A 124 -18.78 3.41 -14.59
C ARG A 124 -18.28 3.31 -16.03
N VAL A 125 -17.13 2.66 -16.26
CA VAL A 125 -16.55 2.43 -17.60
C VAL A 125 -17.46 1.57 -18.46
N LEU A 126 -18.03 0.50 -17.90
CA LEU A 126 -18.94 -0.39 -18.63
C LEU A 126 -20.27 0.30 -18.99
N ARG A 127 -20.68 1.31 -18.21
CA ARG A 127 -21.91 2.07 -18.45
C ARG A 127 -21.71 3.33 -19.29
N SER A 128 -20.47 3.79 -19.49
CA SER A 128 -20.20 4.87 -20.43
C SER A 128 -20.32 4.35 -21.85
N GLU A 129 -21.45 4.65 -22.50
CA GLU A 129 -21.60 4.43 -23.94
C GLU A 129 -20.52 5.20 -24.70
N VAL A 130 -19.86 4.51 -25.64
CA VAL A 130 -18.90 5.13 -26.56
C VAL A 130 -19.69 6.06 -27.47
N LYS A 131 -19.50 7.38 -27.31
CA LYS A 131 -20.03 8.39 -28.23
C LYS A 131 -19.04 8.64 -29.36
#